data_AF-A0A7V3RE16-F1
#
_entry.id   AF-A0A7V3RE16-F1
#
_cell.length_a   1.000
_cell.length_b   1.000
_cell.length_c   1.000
_cell.angle_alpha   90.00
_cell.angle_beta   90.00
_cell.angle_gamma   90.00
#
_symmetry.space_group_name_H-M   'P 1'
#
loop_
_entity.id
_entity.type
_entity.pdbx_description
1 polymer ?
#
loop_
_entity_poly.entity_id
_entity_poly.type
_entity_poly.pdbx_seq_one_letter_code
_entity_poly.pdbx_strand_id
1 'polypeptide(L)' 'PERILLSVSKFKRCPRCGKVYWNGTHVEKIKMDFEEIFHGAFF' A
#
# COMPACT_ATOMS: atom_id res chain seq x y z
N PRO A 1 9.83 7.06 -13.00
CA PRO A 1 8.43 6.57 -12.83
C PRO A 1 8.12 5.20 -13.48
N GLU A 2 8.98 4.65 -14.35
CA GLU A 2 8.76 3.34 -15.00
C GLU A 2 8.92 2.11 -14.07
N ARG A 3 9.89 2.15 -13.16
CA ARG A 3 10.22 1.03 -12.25
C ARG A 3 9.08 0.58 -11.32
N ILE A 4 8.17 1.48 -10.95
CA ILE A 4 6.98 1.13 -10.14
C ILE A 4 5.90 0.48 -11.01
N LEU A 5 5.81 0.84 -12.29
CA LEU A 5 4.85 0.23 -13.22
C LEU A 5 5.13 -1.25 -13.45
N LEU A 6 6.42 -1.65 -13.43
CA LEU A 6 6.84 -3.04 -13.59
C LEU A 6 6.66 -3.88 -12.32
N SER A 7 6.66 -3.27 -11.14
CA SER A 7 6.64 -3.98 -9.86
C SER A 7 5.26 -4.20 -9.27
N VAL A 8 4.21 -3.55 -9.79
CA VAL A 8 2.86 -3.65 -9.21
C VAL A 8 1.93 -4.33 -10.21
N SER A 9 1.43 -5.52 -9.85
CA SER A 9 0.67 -6.38 -10.75
C SER A 9 -0.79 -5.93 -10.98
N LYS A 10 -1.30 -4.98 -10.17
CA LYS A 10 -2.68 -4.50 -10.25
C LYS A 10 -2.77 -2.98 -10.07
N PHE A 11 -2.96 -2.29 -11.19
CA PHE A 11 -3.33 -0.87 -11.22
C PHE A 11 -4.83 -0.73 -11.44
N LYS A 12 -5.46 0.23 -10.78
CA LYS A 12 -6.82 0.68 -11.07
C LYS A 12 -6.74 2.08 -11.67
N ARG A 13 -7.39 2.29 -12.82
CA ARG A 13 -7.53 3.62 -13.42
C ARG A 13 -8.93 4.15 -13.17
N CYS A 14 -9.04 5.40 -12.74
CA CYS A 14 -10.35 6.04 -12.64
C CYS A 14 -10.89 6.34 -14.04
N PRO A 15 -12.09 5.86 -14.42
CA PRO A 15 -12.65 6.13 -15.74
C PRO A 15 -13.09 7.60 -15.92
N ARG A 16 -13.30 8.33 -14.81
CA ARG A 16 -13.73 9.74 -14.85
C ARG A 16 -12.58 10.72 -15.05
N CYS A 17 -11.44 10.52 -14.39
CA CYS A 17 -10.32 11.48 -14.38
C CYS A 17 -8.98 10.91 -14.85
N GLY A 18 -8.91 9.62 -15.21
CA GLY A 18 -7.71 8.99 -15.76
C GLY A 18 -6.57 8.72 -14.76
N LYS A 19 -6.71 9.16 -13.50
CA LYS A 19 -5.72 8.91 -12.43
C LYS A 19 -5.51 7.40 -12.23
N VAL A 20 -4.24 7.03 -12.05
CA VAL A 20 -3.80 5.64 -11.82
C VAL A 20 -3.56 5.46 -10.33
N TYR A 21 -4.17 4.42 -9.77
CA TYR A 21 -4.05 4.00 -8.39
C TYR A 21 -3.45 2.61 -8.35
N TRP A 22 -2.65 2.32 -7.34
CA TRP A 22 -2.11 1.00 -7.07
C TRP A 22 -1.98 0.79 -5.59
N ASN A 23 -2.05 -0.46 -5.15
CA ASN A 23 -1.73 -0.81 -3.78
C ASN A 23 -0.21 -0.67 -3.61
N GLY A 24 0.23 0.40 -2.98
CA GLY A 24 1.60 0.53 -2.48
C GLY A 24 1.72 -0.12 -1.10
N THR A 25 2.92 -0.49 -0.69
CA THR A 25 3.17 -1.22 0.57
C THR A 25 3.11 -0.37 1.83
N HIS A 26 2.82 0.93 1.70
CA HIS A 26 2.94 1.89 2.81
C HIS A 26 1.87 1.65 3.88
N VAL A 27 0.63 1.37 3.47
CA VAL A 27 -0.47 1.12 4.40
C VAL A 27 -0.28 -0.22 5.11
N GLU A 28 0.17 -1.26 4.40
CA GLU A 28 0.47 -2.55 5.01
C GLU A 28 1.62 -2.46 6.02
N LYS A 29 2.70 -1.72 5.70
CA LYS A 29 3.82 -1.50 6.63
C LYS A 29 3.38 -0.78 7.90
N ILE A 30 2.62 0.31 7.78
CA ILE A 30 2.09 1.01 8.95
C ILE A 30 1.22 0.08 9.79
N LYS A 31 0.38 -0.76 9.17
CA LYS A 31 -0.40 -1.74 9.92
C LYS A 31 0.49 -2.74 10.67
N MET A 32 1.54 -3.25 10.04
CA MET A 32 2.50 -4.15 10.70
C MET A 32 3.18 -3.47 11.89
N ASP A 33 3.62 -2.23 11.71
CA ASP A 33 4.26 -1.44 12.77
C ASP A 33 3.28 -1.20 13.94
N PHE A 34 2.01 -0.89 13.63
CA PHE A 34 0.96 -0.74 14.65
C PHE A 34 0.73 -2.06 15.39
N GLU A 35 0.55 -3.18 14.70
CA GLU A 35 0.36 -4.49 15.33
C GLU A 35 1.55 -4.84 16.24
N GLU A 36 2.78 -4.62 15.81
CA GLU A 36 3.98 -4.84 16.62
C GLU A 36 3.98 -3.99 17.91
N ILE A 37 3.70 -2.69 17.78
CA ILE A 37 3.68 -1.75 18.91
C ILE A 37 2.57 -2.08 19.91
N PHE A 38 1.38 -2.43 19.41
CA PHE A 38 0.19 -2.58 20.25
C PHE A 38 -0.07 -4.03 20.71
N HIS A 39 0.46 -5.07 20.04
CA HIS A 39 0.41 -6.45 20.56
C HIS A 39 1.53 -6.78 21.55
N GLY A 40 2.64 -6.03 21.58
CA GLY A 40 3.69 -6.18 22.60
C GLY A 40 3.34 -5.63 23.98
N ALA A 41 2.20 -4.95 24.14
CA ALA A 41 1.81 -4.21 25.35
C ALA A 41 0.85 -4.97 26.29
N PHE A 42 0.45 -6.20 25.94
CA PHE A 42 -0.40 -7.05 26.77
C PHE A 42 0.43 -8.22 27.33
N PHE A 43 1.19 -7.94 28.40
CA PHE A 43 1.65 -8.93 29.38
C PHE A 43 0.65 -8.95 30.55
#